data_AF-A0A520CHQ0-F1
#
_entry.id   AF-A0A520CHQ0-F1
#
_cell.length_a   1.000
_cell.length_b   1.000
_cell.length_c   1.000
_cell.angle_alpha   90.00
_cell.angle_beta   90.00
_cell.angle_gamma   90.00
#
_symmetry.space_group_name_H-M   'P 1'
#
loop_
_entity.id
_entity.type
_entity.pdbx_description
1 polymer ?
#
loop_
_entity_poly.entity_id
_entity_poly.type
_entity_poly.pdbx_seq_one_letter_code
_entity_poly.pdbx_strand_id
1 'polypeptide(L)'
;MGSHEVIAIEEDFTLIRFQNETHENVTVKRHINQGLIQFHFGIKGKARLSFNQGSYALDLNEEHSLLLYNPQKELPLNLELAPNTWVISVIVSIKKFHALFSTEADYIPFLSSENQDKK
;
A
#
# COMPACT_ATOMS: atom_id res chain seq x y z
N MET A 1 3.15 7.90 21.32
CA MET A 1 4.18 7.14 20.58
C MET A 1 3.58 6.84 19.21
N GLY A 2 4.32 7.01 18.12
CA GLY A 2 3.84 6.51 16.82
C GLY A 2 3.89 4.98 16.85
N SER A 3 2.75 4.32 16.68
CA SER A 3 2.67 2.86 16.65
C SER A 3 2.33 2.38 15.24
N HIS A 4 2.89 1.24 14.87
CA HIS A 4 2.46 0.50 13.70
C HIS A 4 2.29 -0.96 14.08
N GLU A 5 1.20 -1.54 13.62
CA GLU A 5 0.84 -2.92 13.92
C GLU A 5 0.64 -3.67 12.61
N VAL A 6 1.34 -4.79 12.48
CA VAL A 6 1.29 -5.65 11.30
C VAL A 6 0.45 -6.87 11.63
N ILE A 7 -0.62 -7.05 10.87
CA ILE A 7 -1.52 -8.20 10.97
C ILE A 7 -1.29 -9.04 9.71
N ALA A 8 -0.52 -10.12 9.86
CA ALA A 8 -0.35 -11.11 8.81
C ALA A 8 -1.65 -11.91 8.68
N ILE A 9 -2.29 -11.83 7.52
CA ILE A 9 -3.52 -12.59 7.22
C ILE A 9 -3.09 -13.94 6.62
N GLU A 10 -2.32 -13.87 5.53
CA GLU A 10 -1.72 -15.03 4.85
C GLU A 10 -0.38 -14.61 4.20
N GLU A 11 0.33 -15.57 3.60
CA GLU A 11 1.45 -15.26 2.72
C GLU A 11 1.00 -14.33 1.60
N ASP A 12 1.78 -13.28 1.34
CA ASP A 12 1.48 -12.20 0.40
C ASP A 12 0.13 -11.50 0.64
N PHE A 13 -0.39 -11.52 1.87
CA PHE A 13 -1.56 -10.73 2.26
C PHE A 13 -1.43 -10.23 3.70
N THR A 14 -1.21 -8.92 3.85
CA THR A 14 -0.96 -8.28 5.15
C THR A 14 -1.76 -7.00 5.28
N LEU A 15 -2.33 -6.78 6.47
CA LEU A 15 -2.89 -5.50 6.89
C LEU A 15 -1.90 -4.80 7.82
N ILE A 16 -1.69 -3.50 7.64
CA ILE A 16 -0.90 -2.67 8.55
C ILE A 16 -1.76 -1.51 9.04
N ARG A 17 -1.76 -1.32 10.35
CA ARG A 17 -2.35 -0.13 10.99
C ARG A 17 -1.22 0.82 11.38
N PHE A 18 -1.34 2.08 11.00
CA PHE A 18 -0.42 3.15 11.38
C PHE A 18 -1.18 4.19 12.21
N GLN A 19 -0.64 4.55 13.37
CA GLN A 19 -1.20 5.58 14.22
C GLN A 19 -0.09 6.50 14.71
N ASN A 20 -0.23 7.80 14.42
CA ASN A 20 0.58 8.83 15.01
C ASN A 20 -0.26 9.65 16.00
N GLU A 21 -0.14 9.35 17.29
CA GLU A 21 -0.77 10.09 18.38
C GLU A 21 0.19 11.11 19.02
N THR A 22 1.34 11.37 18.40
CA THR A 22 2.31 12.35 18.89
C THR A 22 2.05 13.74 18.30
N HIS A 23 2.78 14.74 18.79
CA HIS A 23 2.76 16.10 18.26
C HIS A 23 3.78 16.35 17.14
N GLU A 24 4.53 15.33 16.74
CA GLU A 24 5.55 15.42 15.70
C GLU A 24 5.20 14.52 14.51
N ASN A 25 5.82 14.77 13.35
CA ASN A 25 5.66 13.90 12.20
C ASN A 25 6.39 12.57 12.45
N VAL A 26 5.78 11.46 12.05
CA VAL A 26 6.37 10.12 12.14
C VAL A 26 6.54 9.56 10.75
N THR A 27 7.77 9.16 10.41
CA THR A 27 8.06 8.51 9.12
C THR A 27 8.27 7.02 9.32
N VAL A 28 7.53 6.22 8.55
CA VAL A 28 7.64 4.77 8.53
C VAL A 28 8.12 4.31 7.16
N LYS A 29 9.21 3.54 7.14
CA LYS A 29 9.76 2.93 5.93
C LYS A 29 9.68 1.42 6.04
N ARG A 30 9.16 0.76 5.01
CA ARG A 30 9.08 -0.70 4.94
C ARG A 30 9.43 -1.17 3.53
N HIS A 31 10.25 -2.21 3.45
CA HIS A 31 10.47 -2.93 2.20
C HIS A 31 9.22 -3.71 1.82
N ILE A 32 8.84 -3.66 0.54
CA ILE A 32 7.70 -4.37 -0.03
C ILE A 32 8.22 -5.12 -1.25
N ASN A 33 8.02 -6.44 -1.27
CA ASN A 33 8.43 -7.28 -2.39
C ASN A 33 7.74 -6.84 -3.69
N GLN A 34 8.40 -7.07 -4.81
CA GLN A 34 7.84 -6.81 -6.13
C GLN A 34 6.56 -7.65 -6.35
N GLY A 35 5.60 -7.11 -7.11
CA GLY A 35 4.37 -7.83 -7.47
C GLY A 35 3.23 -7.74 -6.44
N LEU A 36 3.42 -6.97 -5.36
CA LEU A 36 2.38 -6.68 -4.38
C LEU A 36 1.66 -5.37 -4.69
N ILE A 37 0.33 -5.40 -4.71
CA ILE A 37 -0.52 -4.21 -4.71
C ILE A 37 -0.57 -3.65 -3.30
N GLN A 38 -0.53 -2.33 -3.18
CA GLN A 38 -0.70 -1.62 -1.93
C GLN A 38 -1.94 -0.72 -2.00
N PHE A 39 -2.87 -0.92 -1.08
CA PHE A 39 -3.99 -0.03 -0.84
C PHE A 39 -3.74 0.73 0.45
N HIS A 40 -3.81 2.06 0.42
CA HIS A 40 -3.67 2.90 1.59
C HIS A 40 -4.94 3.70 1.79
N PHE A 41 -5.47 3.71 3.00
CA PHE A 41 -6.69 4.40 3.39
C PHE A 41 -6.35 5.43 4.46
N GLY A 42 -6.58 6.71 4.16
CA GLY A 42 -6.49 7.79 5.14
C GLY A 42 -7.72 7.77 6.02
N ILE A 43 -7.57 7.29 7.26
CA ILE A 43 -8.71 7.16 8.19
C ILE A 43 -8.93 8.44 8.96
N LYS A 44 -7.85 9.12 9.34
CA LYS A 44 -7.89 10.37 10.09
C LYS A 44 -6.65 11.20 9.82
N GLY A 45 -6.80 12.52 9.73
CA GLY A 45 -5.66 13.43 9.61
C GLY A 45 -5.02 13.42 8.22
N LYS A 46 -3.71 13.64 8.15
CA LYS A 46 -2.98 13.79 6.89
C LYS A 46 -1.70 12.97 6.87
N ALA A 47 -1.57 12.14 5.84
CA ALA A 47 -0.36 11.41 5.56
C ALA A 47 0.18 11.76 4.16
N ARG A 48 1.43 11.36 3.91
CA ARG A 48 2.09 11.52 2.63
C ARG A 48 2.92 10.30 2.31
N LEU A 49 2.70 9.73 1.13
CA LEU A 49 3.48 8.62 0.59
C LEU A 49 4.52 9.16 -0.38
N SER A 50 5.78 8.80 -0.18
CA SER A 50 6.90 9.26 -1.01
C SER A 50 7.54 8.12 -1.77
N PHE A 51 7.81 8.33 -3.05
CA PHE A 51 8.33 7.34 -3.99
C PHE A 51 9.63 7.82 -4.62
N ASN A 52 10.33 6.90 -5.30
CA ASN A 52 11.55 7.24 -6.06
C ASN A 52 12.54 8.07 -5.23
N GLN A 53 12.82 7.62 -4.01
CA GLN A 53 13.72 8.30 -3.06
C GLN A 53 13.29 9.72 -2.69
N GLY A 54 11.98 10.02 -2.75
CA GLY A 54 11.42 11.32 -2.39
C GLY A 54 11.21 12.28 -3.56
N SER A 55 11.53 11.89 -4.79
CA SER A 55 11.30 12.73 -5.98
C SER A 55 9.83 12.86 -6.39
N TYR A 56 8.97 11.99 -5.87
CA TYR A 56 7.52 12.04 -6.09
C TYR A 56 6.79 11.74 -4.78
N ALA A 57 5.71 12.46 -4.51
CA ALA A 57 4.89 12.24 -3.32
C ALA A 57 3.40 12.40 -3.63
N LEU A 58 2.60 11.60 -2.94
CA LEU A 58 1.15 11.64 -2.97
C LEU A 58 0.64 11.92 -1.56
N ASP A 59 -0.24 12.91 -1.44
CA ASP A 59 -0.95 13.18 -0.19
C ASP A 59 -2.09 12.17 -0.01
N LEU A 60 -2.20 11.63 1.20
CA LEU A 60 -3.28 10.76 1.64
C LEU A 60 -4.01 11.48 2.79
N ASN A 61 -5.03 12.23 2.43
CA ASN A 61 -5.90 12.90 3.39
C ASN A 61 -6.94 11.92 3.94
N GLU A 62 -7.59 12.32 5.02
CA GLU A 62 -8.76 11.67 5.58
C GLU A 62 -9.83 11.37 4.52
N GLU A 63 -10.47 10.21 4.63
CA GLU A 63 -11.47 9.65 3.71
C GLU A 63 -11.00 9.41 2.26
N HIS A 64 -9.72 9.64 1.96
CA HIS A 64 -9.14 9.31 0.67
C HIS A 64 -8.42 7.97 0.70
N SER A 65 -8.29 7.36 -0.47
CA SER A 65 -7.54 6.13 -0.66
C SER A 65 -6.57 6.23 -1.84
N LEU A 66 -5.44 5.55 -1.73
CA LEU A 66 -4.47 5.40 -2.81
C LEU A 66 -4.27 3.91 -3.11
N LEU A 67 -4.29 3.58 -4.39
CA LEU A 67 -3.95 2.25 -4.90
C LEU A 67 -2.65 2.38 -5.68
N LEU A 68 -1.65 1.61 -5.26
CA LEU A 68 -0.32 1.66 -5.81
C LEU A 68 0.13 0.27 -6.23
N TYR A 69 0.65 0.17 -7.45
CA TYR A 69 1.21 -1.06 -7.97
C TYR A 69 2.30 -0.73 -8.99
N ASN A 70 3.43 -1.43 -8.91
CA ASN A 70 4.48 -1.36 -9.92
C ASN A 70 4.86 -2.79 -10.34
N PRO A 71 4.58 -3.20 -11.59
CA PRO A 71 4.90 -4.55 -12.06
C PRO A 71 6.40 -4.77 -12.29
N GLN A 72 7.15 -3.71 -12.54
CA GLN A 72 8.54 -3.79 -13.00
C GLN A 72 9.57 -3.57 -11.89
N LYS A 73 9.19 -2.87 -10.82
CA LYS A 73 10.10 -2.50 -9.74
C LYS A 73 9.42 -2.68 -8.40
N GLU A 74 10.21 -2.92 -7.37
CA GLU A 74 9.76 -2.82 -5.99
C GLU A 74 9.25 -1.40 -5.70
N LEU A 75 8.20 -1.32 -4.90
CA LEU A 75 7.62 -0.06 -4.46
C LEU A 75 7.67 -0.02 -2.93
N PRO A 76 8.82 0.35 -2.33
CA PRO A 76 8.93 0.39 -0.88
C PRO A 76 7.95 1.41 -0.29
N LEU A 77 7.35 1.05 0.85
CA LEU A 77 6.51 1.94 1.61
C LEU A 77 7.37 3.01 2.28
N ASN A 78 7.06 4.28 2.05
CA ASN A 78 7.66 5.41 2.75
C ASN A 78 6.54 6.40 3.08
N LEU A 79 5.98 6.24 4.27
CA LEU A 79 4.80 6.92 4.76
C LEU A 79 5.19 7.93 5.83
N GLU A 80 4.87 9.19 5.62
CA GLU A 80 4.95 10.24 6.63
C GLU A 80 3.56 10.53 7.18
N LEU A 81 3.43 10.47 8.51
CA LEU A 81 2.19 10.70 9.24
C LEU A 81 2.32 12.04 9.98
N ALA A 82 1.42 12.98 9.71
CA ALA A 82 1.31 14.20 10.52
C ALA A 82 0.81 13.85 11.95
N PRO A 83 0.86 14.78 12.92
CA PRO A 83 0.24 14.58 14.23
C PRO A 83 -1.22 14.16 14.11
N ASN A 84 -1.68 13.31 15.02
CA ASN A 84 -3.06 12.81 15.09
C ASN A 84 -3.56 12.13 13.80
N THR A 85 -2.69 11.39 13.11
CA THR A 85 -2.99 10.77 11.81
C THR A 85 -3.06 9.25 11.90
N TRP A 86 -4.11 8.68 11.30
CA TRP A 86 -4.33 7.24 11.21
C TRP A 86 -4.42 6.79 9.76
N VAL A 87 -3.66 5.77 9.41
CA VAL A 87 -3.65 5.15 8.08
C VAL A 87 -3.79 3.65 8.23
N ILE A 88 -4.62 3.05 7.38
CA ILE A 88 -4.68 1.60 7.21
C ILE A 88 -4.11 1.26 5.85
N SER A 89 -3.26 0.25 5.78
CA SER A 89 -2.70 -0.24 4.53
C SER A 89 -2.94 -1.72 4.35
N VAL A 90 -3.36 -2.12 3.16
CA VAL A 90 -3.44 -3.51 2.73
C VAL A 90 -2.37 -3.75 1.69
N ILE A 91 -1.52 -4.75 1.92
CA ILE A 91 -0.51 -5.21 0.96
C ILE A 91 -0.90 -6.61 0.56
N VAL A 92 -1.13 -6.82 -0.73
CA VAL A 92 -1.66 -8.08 -1.24
C VAL A 92 -1.12 -8.39 -2.63
N SER A 93 -0.75 -9.64 -2.92
CA SER A 93 -0.39 -10.01 -4.29
C SER A 93 -1.59 -9.91 -5.23
N ILE A 94 -1.33 -9.63 -6.51
CA ILE A 94 -2.38 -9.62 -7.54
C ILE A 94 -3.18 -10.92 -7.53
N LYS A 95 -2.50 -12.06 -7.41
CA LYS A 95 -3.13 -13.39 -7.40
C LYS A 95 -4.12 -13.53 -6.25
N LYS A 96 -3.71 -13.16 -5.03
CA LYS A 96 -4.57 -13.20 -3.84
C LYS A 96 -5.74 -12.24 -3.96
N PHE A 97 -5.48 -11.02 -4.45
CA PHE A 97 -6.54 -10.03 -4.64
C PHE A 97 -7.61 -10.51 -5.64
N HIS A 98 -7.20 -11.08 -6.78
CA HIS A 98 -8.16 -11.66 -7.75
C HIS A 98 -8.95 -12.84 -7.17
N ALA A 99 -8.31 -13.70 -6.38
CA ALA A 99 -8.97 -14.84 -5.74
C ALA A 99 -10.08 -14.43 -4.74
N LEU A 100 -10.06 -13.20 -4.21
CA LEU A 100 -11.14 -12.69 -3.36
C LEU A 100 -12.48 -12.51 -4.12
N PHE A 101 -12.44 -12.38 -5.45
CA PHE A 101 -13.61 -12.06 -6.27
C PHE A 101 -13.96 -13.16 -7.29
N SER A 102 -13.10 -14.16 -7.48
CA SER A 102 -13.34 -15.26 -8.41
C SER A 102 -12.73 -16.56 -7.91
N THR A 103 -13.47 -17.67 -8.07
CA THR A 103 -12.95 -19.03 -7.88
C THR A 103 -12.03 -19.49 -9.02
N GLU A 104 -11.99 -18.75 -10.14
CA GLU A 104 -11.09 -18.98 -11.28
C GLU A 104 -9.76 -18.20 -11.10
N ALA A 105 -9.13 -18.35 -9.94
CA ALA A 105 -7.95 -17.57 -9.52
C ALA A 105 -6.70 -17.74 -10.43
N ASP A 106 -6.68 -18.76 -11.29
CA ASP A 106 -5.56 -19.06 -12.19
C ASP A 106 -5.62 -18.30 -13.53
N TYR A 107 -6.73 -17.63 -13.86
CA TYR A 107 -6.84 -16.83 -15.07
C TYR A 107 -6.89 -15.34 -14.73
N ILE A 108 -5.76 -14.64 -14.88
CA ILE A 108 -5.67 -13.18 -14.74
C ILE A 108 -5.49 -12.60 -16.16
N PRO A 109 -6.58 -12.23 -16.87
CA PRO A 109 -6.51 -11.80 -18.26
C PRO A 109 -5.62 -10.57 -18.48
N PHE A 110 -5.47 -9.72 -17.46
CA PHE A 110 -4.64 -8.51 -17.51
C PHE A 110 -3.13 -8.79 -17.48
N LEU A 111 -2.71 -9.92 -16.88
CA LEU A 111 -1.32 -10.37 -16.90
C LEU A 111 -1.02 -11.31 -18.09
N SER A 112 -1.99 -11.51 -18.99
CA SER A 112 -1.73 -12.27 -20.20
C SER A 112 -0.65 -11.57 -21.02
N SER A 113 0.17 -12.36 -21.70
CA SER A 113 1.22 -11.89 -22.61
C SER A 113 0.69 -10.94 -23.69
N GLU A 114 -0.61 -10.91 -23.93
CA GLU A 114 -1.28 -10.04 -24.90
C GLU A 114 -1.57 -8.61 -24.37
N ASN A 115 -1.61 -8.44 -23.04
CA ASN A 115 -1.93 -7.16 -22.38
C ASN A 115 -0.73 -6.49 -21.68
N GLN A 116 0.42 -7.18 -21.56
CA GLN A 116 1.64 -6.59 -20.98
C GLN A 116 2.25 -5.45 -21.81
N ASP A 117 1.99 -5.40 -23.12
CA ASP A 117 2.60 -4.45 -24.06
C ASP A 117 1.65 -3.36 -24.61
N LYS A 118 0.41 -3.25 -24.09
CA LYS A 118 -0.50 -2.17 -24.52
C LYS A 118 -0.19 -0.88 -23.75
N LYS A 119 0.51 0.03 -24.43
CA LYS A 119 0.67 1.44 -24.08
C LYS A 119 -0.62 2.24 -24.27
#